data_AF-A0A2S6HT37-F1
#
_entry.id   AF-A0A2S6HT37-F1
#
_cell.length_a   1.000
_cell.length_b   1.000
_cell.length_c   1.000
_cell.angle_alpha   90.00
_cell.angle_beta   90.00
_cell.angle_gamma   90.00
#
_symmetry.space_group_name_H-M   'P 1'
#
loop_
_entity.id
_entity.type
_entity.pdbx_description
1 polymer ?
#
loop_
_entity_poly.entity_id
_entity_poly.type
_entity_poly.pdbx_seq_one_letter_code
_entity_poly.pdbx_strand_id
1 'polypeptide(L)' 'MNSVAVKECECECETATPSKTVALAIATVPMQPWEQPYDPKTALKHGTIFPSLDLPFYVTGGEQP' A
#
# COMPACT_ATOMS: atom_id res chain seq x y z
N MET A 1 -18.90 -30.92 27.03
CA MET A 1 -18.14 -30.20 25.99
C MET A 1 -17.88 -28.81 26.53
N ASN A 2 -16.64 -28.50 26.86
CA ASN A 2 -16.28 -27.27 27.57
C ASN A 2 -16.07 -26.17 26.52
N SER A 3 -16.84 -25.08 26.60
CA SER A 3 -16.66 -23.91 25.74
C SER A 3 -15.27 -23.35 25.92
N VAL A 4 -14.47 -23.41 24.85
CA VAL A 4 -13.21 -22.68 24.75
C VAL A 4 -13.57 -21.21 24.57
N ALA A 5 -13.23 -20.39 25.57
CA ALA A 5 -13.35 -18.95 25.47
C ALA A 5 -12.43 -18.45 24.36
N VAL A 6 -13.01 -17.71 23.40
CA VAL A 6 -12.26 -17.01 22.37
C VAL A 6 -11.47 -15.91 23.08
N LYS A 7 -10.15 -15.99 23.06
CA LYS A 7 -9.26 -14.93 23.57
C LYS A 7 -9.42 -13.74 22.60
N GLU A 8 -10.22 -12.75 22.99
CA GLU A 8 -10.27 -11.47 22.29
C GLU A 8 -8.86 -10.88 22.26
N CYS A 9 -8.43 -10.48 21.06
CA CYS A 9 -7.17 -9.78 20.88
C CYS A 9 -7.24 -8.46 21.65
N GLU A 10 -6.36 -8.32 22.65
CA GLU A 10 -6.13 -7.08 23.40
C GLU A 10 -5.30 -6.08 22.55
N CYS A 11 -5.69 -5.89 21.29
CA CYS A 11 -5.32 -4.69 20.56
C CYS A 11 -6.50 -3.74 20.69
N GLU A 12 -6.29 -2.50 21.12
CA GLU A 12 -7.25 -1.41 20.89
C GLU A 12 -7.39 -1.21 19.38
N CYS A 13 -8.16 -2.10 18.77
CA CYS A 13 -8.71 -1.91 17.45
C CYS A 13 -9.92 -1.02 17.69
N GLU A 14 -9.70 0.29 17.70
CA GLU A 14 -10.79 1.22 17.45
C GLU A 14 -11.42 0.76 16.15
N THR A 15 -12.53 0.04 16.27
CA THR A 15 -13.33 -0.34 15.13
C THR A 15 -13.59 0.95 14.40
N ALA A 16 -13.11 1.05 13.15
CA ALA A 16 -13.31 2.19 12.27
C ALA A 16 -14.79 2.27 11.88
N THR A 17 -15.66 2.40 12.88
CA THR A 17 -17.01 2.88 12.73
C THR A 17 -16.82 4.30 12.26
N PRO A 18 -17.31 4.69 11.08
CA PRO A 18 -17.29 6.09 10.65
C PRO A 18 -18.25 6.86 11.56
N SER A 19 -17.83 7.14 12.79
CA SER A 19 -18.46 8.10 13.68
C SER A 19 -18.40 9.46 12.99
N LYS A 20 -19.37 10.32 13.29
CA LYS A 20 -19.64 11.63 12.65
C LYS A 20 -18.43 12.59 12.54
N THR A 21 -17.28 12.25 13.11
CA THR A 21 -16.08 13.09 13.24
C THR A 21 -14.88 12.58 12.43
N VAL A 22 -15.00 11.48 11.68
CA VAL A 22 -13.91 11.04 10.78
C VAL A 22 -14.09 11.69 9.41
N ALA A 23 -13.19 12.60 9.04
CA ALA A 23 -13.16 13.14 7.69
C ALA A 23 -12.79 12.02 6.71
N LEU A 24 -13.62 11.81 5.69
CA LEU A 24 -13.32 10.86 4.61
C LEU A 24 -12.10 11.38 3.83
N ALA A 25 -10.96 10.72 3.96
CA ALA A 25 -9.81 10.97 3.11
C ALA A 25 -10.09 10.38 1.73
N ILE A 26 -10.06 11.23 0.70
CA ILE A 26 -10.14 10.81 -0.71
C ILE A 26 -8.82 11.18 -1.36
N ALA A 27 -8.17 10.21 -2.00
CA ALA A 27 -6.99 10.42 -2.83
C ALA A 27 -7.32 10.04 -4.28
N THR A 28 -6.80 10.80 -5.22
CA THR A 28 -6.91 10.49 -6.65
C THR A 28 -5.67 9.74 -7.10
N VAL A 29 -5.84 8.52 -7.60
CA VAL A 29 -4.75 7.78 -8.25
C VAL A 29 -4.70 8.22 -9.72
N PRO A 30 -3.52 8.66 -10.23
CA PRO A 30 -3.40 9.00 -11.63
C PRO A 30 -3.59 7.76 -12.51
N MET A 31 -4.16 7.94 -13.70
CA MET A 31 -4.25 6.87 -14.68
C MET A 31 -2.86 6.49 -15.18
N GLN A 32 -2.45 5.25 -14.92
CA GLN A 32 -1.19 4.72 -15.44
C GLN A 32 -1.35 4.39 -16.95
N PRO A 33 -0.47 4.90 -17.83
CA PRO A 33 -0.51 4.55 -19.24
C PRO A 33 -0.11 3.08 -19.46
N TRP A 34 -0.53 2.53 -20.60
CA TRP A 34 -0.08 1.22 -21.02
C TRP A 34 1.34 1.28 -21.58
N GLU A 35 2.19 0.34 -21.18
CA GLU A 35 3.54 0.17 -21.70
C GLU A 35 3.90 -1.31 -21.79
N GLN A 36 4.98 -1.63 -22.51
CA GLN A 36 5.48 -3.00 -22.60
C GLN A 36 6.09 -3.41 -21.25
N PRO A 37 5.56 -4.44 -20.56
CA PRO A 37 6.12 -4.88 -19.29
C PRO A 37 7.51 -5.49 -19.46
N TYR A 38 8.31 -5.42 -18.40
CA TYR A 38 9.56 -6.17 -18.31
C TYR A 38 9.34 -7.68 -18.38
N ASP A 39 10.40 -8.41 -18.72
CA ASP A 39 10.39 -9.87 -18.56
C ASP A 39 10.28 -10.24 -17.07
N PRO A 40 9.70 -11.42 -16.74
CA PRO A 40 9.46 -11.80 -15.35
C PRO A 40 10.70 -11.82 -14.45
N LYS A 41 11.88 -12.15 -15.00
CA LYS A 41 13.11 -12.24 -14.20
C LYS A 41 13.64 -10.85 -13.86
N THR A 42 13.56 -9.92 -14.80
CA THR A 42 13.94 -8.52 -14.58
C THR A 42 12.96 -7.84 -13.64
N ALA A 43 11.65 -7.98 -13.87
CA ALA A 43 10.64 -7.39 -13.01
C ALA A 43 10.79 -7.80 -11.53
N LEU A 44 11.08 -9.08 -11.27
CA LEU A 44 11.30 -9.58 -9.91
C LEU A 44 12.52 -8.95 -9.24
N LYS A 45 13.57 -8.64 -10.00
CA LYS A 45 14.78 -7.99 -9.47
C LYS A 45 14.54 -6.51 -9.13
N HIS A 46 13.80 -5.81 -9.98
CA HIS A 46 13.50 -4.38 -9.79
C HIS A 46 12.36 -4.12 -8.80
N GLY A 47 11.47 -5.10 -8.59
CA GLY A 47 10.29 -4.94 -7.74
C GLY A 47 9.11 -4.26 -8.43
N THR A 48 9.22 -4.01 -9.74
CA THR A 48 8.14 -3.49 -10.58
C THR A 48 8.17 -4.16 -11.96
N ILE A 49 7.00 -4.42 -12.55
CA ILE A 49 6.87 -4.89 -13.94
C ILE A 49 6.87 -3.74 -14.96
N PHE A 50 6.67 -2.52 -14.47
CA PHE A 50 6.47 -1.32 -15.28
C PHE A 50 7.76 -0.49 -15.29
N PRO A 51 8.42 -0.35 -16.46
CA PRO A 51 9.62 0.46 -16.61
C PRO A 51 9.47 1.88 -16.09
N SER A 52 8.31 2.50 -16.29
CA SER A 52 8.04 3.88 -15.84
C SER A 52 8.05 4.06 -14.31
N LEU A 53 7.89 2.97 -13.56
CA LEU A 53 7.89 2.97 -12.09
C LEU A 53 9.24 2.56 -11.49
N ASP A 54 10.23 2.19 -12.29
CA ASP A 54 11.58 1.86 -11.84
C ASP A 54 12.37 3.15 -11.56
N LEU A 55 12.02 3.82 -10.47
CA LEU A 55 12.58 5.10 -10.06
C LEU A 55 13.64 4.92 -8.97
N PRO A 56 14.73 5.72 -8.99
CA PRO A 56 15.75 5.66 -7.95
C PRO A 56 15.16 6.01 -6.57
N PHE A 57 15.59 5.28 -5.55
CA PHE A 57 15.22 5.58 -4.17
C PHE A 57 16.11 6.70 -3.63
N TYR A 58 15.51 7.86 -3.35
CA TYR A 58 16.20 8.97 -2.69
C TYR A 58 16.01 8.84 -1.17
N VAL A 59 17.12 8.67 -0.44
CA VAL A 59 17.13 8.51 1.04
C VAL A 59 16.62 9.77 1.76
N THR A 60 16.78 10.93 1.13
CA THR A 60 16.14 12.20 1.52
C THR A 60 14.99 12.45 0.55
N GLY A 61 13.82 12.82 1.07
CA GLY A 61 12.54 12.81 0.35
C GLY A 61 12.49 13.72 -0.89
N GLY A 62 12.98 13.23 -2.02
CA GLY A 62 12.61 13.68 -3.37
C GLY A 62 13.05 15.08 -3.80
N GLU A 63 13.99 15.73 -3.11
CA GLU A 63 14.59 16.97 -3.60
C GLU A 63 15.54 16.66 -4.77
N GLN A 64 15.08 16.89 -6.00
CA GLN A 64 15.94 16.92 -7.18
C GLN A 64 16.79 18.21 -7.17
N PRO A 65 18.09 18.15 -7.54
CA PRO A 65 18.95 19.32 -7.65
C PRO A 65 18.56 20.26 -8.80
#